data_AF-A0A6E8VSL6-F1
#
_entry.id   AF-A0A6E8VSL6-F1
#
_cell.length_a   1.000
_cell.length_b   1.000
_cell.length_c   1.000
_cell.angle_alpha   90.00
_cell.angle_beta   90.00
_cell.angle_gamma   90.00
#
_symmetry.space_group_name_H-M   'P 1'
#
loop_
_entity.id
_entity.type
_entity.pdbx_description
1 polymer ?
#
loop_
_entity_poly.entity_id
_entity_poly.type
_entity_poly.pdbx_seq_one_letter_code
_entity_poly.pdbx_strand_id
1 'polypeptide(L)'
;MLQSKFVLYIKFNGCLIVLLVGFFVVVSAHRWLMQMQNWSAYPFVAGLELRNHPVVDGVFQIVWITAVASLYQALWLEVELLLYPIGFMLGLEVLLVAAGDVIKRWNDEAEECFLRRGQDGVVWIALLAYFYYTLYILKQLFRTKNRKSSVPPGATGYPLVSVQ
;
A
#
# COMPACT_ATOMS: atom_id res chain seq x y z
N MET A 1 -22.64 -19.73 6.06
CA MET A 1 -22.30 -18.80 7.16
C MET A 1 -20.80 -18.47 7.24
N LEU A 2 -19.90 -19.46 7.20
CA LEU A 2 -18.44 -19.25 7.35
C LEU A 2 -17.85 -18.30 6.27
N GLN A 3 -18.30 -18.46 5.02
CA GLN A 3 -17.81 -17.66 3.89
C GLN A 3 -18.12 -16.16 4.03
N SER A 4 -19.30 -15.81 4.57
CA SER A 4 -19.68 -14.41 4.80
C SER A 4 -18.86 -13.77 5.93
N LYS A 5 -18.62 -14.51 7.02
CA LYS A 5 -17.78 -14.05 8.14
C LYS A 5 -16.32 -13.84 7.72
N PHE A 6 -15.80 -14.73 6.87
CA PHE A 6 -14.44 -14.62 6.33
C PHE A 6 -14.26 -13.39 5.43
N VAL A 7 -15.24 -13.12 4.55
CA VAL A 7 -15.24 -11.92 3.70
C VAL A 7 -15.26 -10.64 4.53
N LEU A 8 -16.10 -10.60 5.58
CA LEU A 8 -16.16 -9.47 6.51
C LEU A 8 -14.82 -9.25 7.22
N TYR A 9 -14.17 -10.32 7.68
CA TYR A 9 -12.87 -10.26 8.33
C TYR A 9 -11.79 -9.70 7.39
N ILE A 10 -11.71 -10.16 6.14
CA ILE A 10 -10.72 -9.66 5.17
C ILE A 10 -10.93 -8.16 4.92
N LYS A 11 -12.18 -7.73 4.70
CA LYS A 11 -12.49 -6.31 4.51
C LYS A 11 -12.14 -5.47 5.74
N PHE A 12 -12.39 -5.99 6.94
CA PHE A 12 -12.00 -5.35 8.19
C PHE A 12 -10.48 -5.12 8.26
N ASN A 13 -9.66 -6.13 7.90
CA ASN A 13 -8.21 -5.98 7.85
C ASN A 13 -7.76 -4.94 6.80
N GLY A 14 -8.43 -4.91 5.63
CA GLY A 14 -8.22 -3.85 4.64
C GLY A 14 -8.53 -2.46 5.19
N CYS A 15 -9.64 -2.30 5.92
CA CYS A 15 -9.99 -1.04 6.57
C CYS A 15 -8.98 -0.63 7.66
N LEU A 16 -8.48 -1.59 8.45
CA LEU A 16 -7.41 -1.32 9.42
C LEU A 16 -6.15 -0.79 8.73
N ILE A 17 -5.79 -1.36 7.58
CA ILE A 17 -4.66 -0.85 6.77
C ILE A 17 -4.93 0.58 6.31
N VAL A 18 -6.12 0.88 5.79
CA VAL A 18 -6.49 2.25 5.38
C VAL A 18 -6.38 3.23 6.55
N LEU A 19 -6.90 2.87 7.73
CA LEU A 19 -6.83 3.74 8.90
C LEU A 19 -5.39 3.98 9.35
N LEU A 20 -4.59 2.92 9.42
CA LEU A 20 -3.22 3.00 9.91
C LEU A 20 -2.33 3.78 8.94
N VAL A 21 -2.34 3.41 7.65
CA VAL A 21 -1.57 4.12 6.62
C VAL A 21 -2.10 5.55 6.43
N GLY A 22 -3.41 5.74 6.43
CA GLY A 22 -4.04 7.05 6.34
C GLY A 22 -3.62 7.99 7.48
N PHE A 23 -3.56 7.49 8.71
CA PHE A 23 -3.02 8.25 9.85
C PHE A 23 -1.58 8.70 9.61
N PHE A 24 -0.69 7.79 9.17
CA PHE A 24 0.70 8.14 8.86
C PHE A 24 0.80 9.17 7.72
N VAL A 25 -0.02 9.03 6.67
CA VAL A 25 -0.10 9.99 5.57
C VAL A 25 -0.54 11.36 6.06
N VAL A 26 -1.53 11.46 6.97
CA VAL A 26 -1.95 12.74 7.55
C VAL A 26 -0.84 13.37 8.39
N VAL A 27 -0.18 12.59 9.24
CA VAL A 27 0.95 13.07 10.06
C VAL A 27 2.09 13.58 9.17
N SER A 28 2.40 12.83 8.10
CA SER A 28 3.42 13.20 7.12
C SER A 28 3.05 14.48 6.37
N ALA A 29 1.80 14.61 5.91
CA ALA A 29 1.30 15.83 5.26
C ALA A 29 1.42 17.06 6.18
N HIS A 30 1.10 16.89 7.47
CA HIS A 30 1.25 17.97 8.45
C HIS A 30 2.72 18.38 8.64
N ARG A 31 3.65 17.41 8.72
CA ARG A 31 5.10 17.69 8.81
C ARG A 31 5.60 18.42 7.57
N TRP A 32 5.20 17.95 6.39
CA TRP A 32 5.53 18.60 5.12
C TRP A 32 5.02 20.04 5.05
N LEU A 33 3.77 20.31 5.47
CA LEU A 33 3.22 21.67 5.54
C LEU A 33 4.03 22.58 6.48
N MET A 34 4.43 22.08 7.65
CA MET A 34 5.27 22.82 8.60
C MET A 34 6.67 23.11 8.04
N GLN A 35 7.24 22.18 7.25
CA GLN A 35 8.52 22.40 6.57
C GLN A 35 8.42 23.44 5.46
N MET A 36 7.34 23.39 4.66
CA MET A 36 7.08 24.39 3.60
C MET A 36 6.95 25.81 4.18
N GLN A 37 6.30 25.96 5.34
CA GLN A 37 6.20 27.27 6.01
C GLN A 37 7.55 27.84 6.45
N ASN A 38 8.51 26.96 6.76
CA ASN A 38 9.84 27.34 7.23
C ASN A 38 10.94 27.18 6.17
N TRP A 39 10.56 27.11 4.88
CA TRP A 39 11.49 26.84 3.77
C TRP A 39 12.67 27.82 3.72
N SER A 40 12.44 29.09 4.04
CA SER A 40 13.49 30.12 4.03
C SER A 40 14.62 29.87 5.03
N ALA A 41 14.41 29.00 6.02
CA ALA A 41 15.41 28.59 7.02
C ALA A 41 16.09 27.25 6.69
N TYR A 42 15.80 26.63 5.53
CA TYR A 42 16.29 25.31 5.18
C TYR A 42 17.78 25.35 4.77
N PRO A 43 18.70 24.68 5.49
CA PRO A 43 20.11 24.67 5.13
C PRO A 43 20.29 23.86 3.84
N PHE A 44 20.82 24.51 2.80
CA PHE A 44 21.06 23.94 1.46
C PHE A 44 21.86 22.61 1.48
N VAL A 45 22.70 22.39 2.51
CA VAL A 45 23.48 21.16 2.69
C VAL A 45 22.61 19.93 2.96
N ALA A 46 21.42 20.09 3.58
CA ALA A 46 20.47 19.01 3.76
C ALA A 46 19.67 18.67 2.49
N GLY A 47 19.76 19.51 1.45
CA GLY A 47 19.08 19.33 0.16
C GLY A 47 19.78 18.39 -0.83
N LEU A 48 21.00 17.91 -0.51
CA LEU A 48 21.69 16.91 -1.34
C LEU A 48 21.13 15.49 -1.18
N GLU A 49 20.51 15.18 -0.05
CA GLU A 49 19.66 14.01 0.04
C GLU A 49 18.33 14.33 -0.64
N LEU A 50 18.15 13.87 -1.88
CA LEU A 50 17.01 14.16 -2.76
C LEU A 50 15.63 14.04 -2.06
N ARG A 51 15.53 13.21 -1.01
CA ARG A 51 14.32 12.95 -0.21
C ARG A 51 13.99 14.07 0.80
N ASN A 52 14.95 14.90 1.19
CA ASN A 52 14.76 15.97 2.18
C ASN A 52 14.36 17.31 1.53
N HIS A 53 14.38 17.41 0.20
CA HIS A 53 13.92 18.60 -0.49
C HIS A 53 12.39 18.71 -0.41
N PRO A 54 11.81 19.80 0.14
CA PRO A 54 10.38 19.79 0.48
C PRO A 54 9.43 19.74 -0.73
N VAL A 55 9.89 20.08 -1.94
CA VAL A 55 9.12 19.82 -3.18
C VAL A 55 9.08 18.33 -3.51
N VAL A 56 10.20 17.61 -3.38
CA VAL A 56 10.27 16.17 -3.68
C VAL A 56 9.42 15.40 -2.65
N ASP A 57 9.54 15.77 -1.38
CA ASP A 57 8.72 15.21 -0.30
C ASP A 57 7.22 15.47 -0.55
N GLY A 58 6.85 16.67 -1.01
CA GLY A 58 5.48 17.00 -1.40
C GLY A 58 4.94 16.13 -2.55
N VAL A 59 5.76 15.83 -3.57
CA VAL A 59 5.36 14.92 -4.65
C VAL A 59 5.11 13.51 -4.10
N PHE A 60 6.03 12.97 -3.29
CA PHE A 60 5.86 11.67 -2.66
C PHE A 60 4.60 11.62 -1.78
N GLN A 61 4.34 12.69 -1.03
CA GLN A 61 3.16 12.84 -0.19
C GLN A 61 1.86 12.80 -0.99
N ILE A 62 1.78 13.50 -2.12
CA ILE A 62 0.59 13.47 -3.00
C ILE A 62 0.35 12.07 -3.56
N VAL A 63 1.41 11.36 -3.96
CA VAL A 63 1.27 10.00 -4.47
C VAL A 63 0.83 9.05 -3.36
N TRP A 64 1.32 9.21 -2.13
CA TRP A 64 0.87 8.44 -0.96
C TRP A 64 -0.61 8.69 -0.62
N ILE A 65 -1.07 9.95 -0.65
CA ILE A 65 -2.49 10.29 -0.48
C ILE A 65 -3.33 9.58 -1.56
N THR A 66 -2.90 9.66 -2.82
CA THR A 66 -3.58 9.02 -3.95
C THR A 66 -3.64 7.50 -3.78
N ALA A 67 -2.56 6.89 -3.32
CA ALA A 67 -2.49 5.45 -3.07
C ALA A 67 -3.44 5.01 -1.95
N VAL A 68 -3.51 5.73 -0.83
CA VAL A 68 -4.45 5.43 0.26
C VAL A 68 -5.90 5.63 -0.19
N ALA A 69 -6.18 6.71 -0.92
CA ALA A 69 -7.51 6.95 -1.47
C ALA A 69 -7.92 5.83 -2.43
N SER A 70 -7.00 5.35 -3.28
CA SER A 70 -7.25 4.22 -4.18
C SER A 70 -7.54 2.93 -3.41
N LEU A 71 -6.84 2.63 -2.31
CA LEU A 71 -7.11 1.47 -1.46
C LEU A 71 -8.50 1.57 -0.81
N TYR A 72 -8.87 2.74 -0.30
CA TYR A 72 -10.21 2.96 0.26
C TYR A 72 -11.30 2.73 -0.80
N GLN A 73 -11.13 3.30 -2.00
CA GLN A 73 -12.04 3.09 -3.13
C GLN A 73 -12.07 1.62 -3.56
N ALA A 74 -10.94 0.92 -3.56
CA ALA A 74 -10.86 -0.51 -3.86
C ALA A 74 -11.70 -1.35 -2.89
N LEU A 75 -11.69 -1.04 -1.60
CA LEU A 75 -12.47 -1.75 -0.59
C LEU A 75 -13.98 -1.51 -0.72
N TRP A 76 -14.36 -0.29 -1.09
CA TRP A 76 -15.75 0.12 -1.24
C TRP A 76 -16.37 -0.38 -2.54
N LEU A 77 -15.68 -0.16 -3.66
CA LEU A 77 -16.11 -0.54 -5.00
C LEU A 77 -15.77 -2.01 -5.33
N GLU A 78 -14.95 -2.66 -4.51
CA GLU A 78 -14.46 -4.04 -4.70
C GLU A 78 -13.76 -4.23 -6.05
N VAL A 79 -13.00 -3.23 -6.48
CA VAL A 79 -12.27 -3.23 -7.75
C VAL A 79 -10.80 -3.56 -7.50
N GLU A 80 -10.32 -4.65 -8.10
CA GLU A 80 -8.92 -5.10 -7.91
C GLU A 80 -7.88 -4.12 -8.48
N LEU A 81 -8.21 -3.40 -9.55
CA LEU A 81 -7.28 -2.46 -10.20
C LEU A 81 -6.88 -1.32 -9.26
N LEU A 82 -7.75 -0.95 -8.32
CA LEU A 82 -7.50 0.11 -7.35
C LEU A 82 -6.60 -0.34 -6.19
N LEU A 83 -6.24 -1.62 -6.10
CA LEU A 83 -5.27 -2.12 -5.11
C LEU A 83 -3.81 -1.93 -5.55
N TYR A 84 -3.55 -1.78 -6.85
CA TYR A 84 -2.18 -1.67 -7.38
C TYR A 84 -1.41 -0.45 -6.87
N PRO A 85 -1.98 0.77 -6.82
CA PRO A 85 -1.21 1.96 -6.45
C PRO A 85 -0.62 1.85 -5.04
N ILE A 86 -1.36 1.30 -4.08
CA ILE A 86 -0.85 1.13 -2.72
C ILE A 86 0.24 0.06 -2.63
N GLY A 87 0.11 -1.05 -3.37
CA GLY A 87 1.14 -2.10 -3.40
C GLY A 87 2.43 -1.64 -4.08
N PHE A 88 2.31 -0.82 -5.13
CA PHE A 88 3.43 -0.20 -5.82
C PHE A 88 4.15 0.81 -4.92
N MET A 89 3.42 1.72 -4.27
CA MET A 89 4.02 2.74 -3.39
C MET A 89 4.76 2.13 -2.21
N LEU A 90 4.18 1.10 -1.59
CA LEU A 90 4.88 0.36 -0.54
C LEU A 90 6.16 -0.30 -1.08
N GLY A 91 6.11 -0.92 -2.27
CA GLY A 91 7.29 -1.56 -2.87
C GLY A 91 8.40 -0.57 -3.22
N LEU A 92 8.02 0.62 -3.70
CA LEU A 92 8.96 1.71 -3.95
C LEU A 92 9.64 2.18 -2.66
N GLU A 93 8.90 2.35 -1.56
CA GLU A 93 9.49 2.68 -0.25
C GLU A 93 10.48 1.61 0.23
N VAL A 94 10.11 0.33 0.11
CA VAL A 94 11.01 -0.78 0.45
C VAL A 94 12.31 -0.70 -0.35
N LEU A 95 12.22 -0.43 -1.65
CA LEU A 95 13.38 -0.31 -2.52
C LEU A 95 14.25 0.90 -2.12
N LEU A 96 13.63 2.06 -1.83
CA LEU A 96 14.34 3.26 -1.41
C LEU A 96 15.05 3.07 -0.07
N VAL A 97 14.39 2.45 0.91
CA VAL A 97 14.99 2.13 2.21
C VAL A 97 16.15 1.15 2.04
N ALA A 98 15.96 0.08 1.27
CA ALA A 98 17.01 -0.91 1.02
C ALA A 98 18.22 -0.29 0.29
N ALA A 99 17.98 0.54 -0.73
CA ALA A 99 19.04 1.23 -1.45
C ALA A 99 19.79 2.22 -0.54
N GLY A 100 19.05 2.99 0.29
CA GLY A 100 19.64 3.90 1.27
C GLY A 100 20.54 3.18 2.28
N ASP A 101 20.09 2.05 2.81
CA ASP A 101 20.89 1.23 3.74
C ASP A 101 22.15 0.65 3.08
N VAL A 102 22.08 0.24 1.80
CA VAL A 102 23.24 -0.24 1.04
C VAL A 102 24.26 0.88 0.84
N ILE A 103 23.82 2.08 0.46
CA ILE A 103 24.70 3.24 0.26
C ILE A 103 25.38 3.63 1.58
N LYS A 104 24.63 3.71 2.67
CA LYS A 104 25.16 4.05 4.00
C LYS A 104 26.20 3.04 4.49
N ARG A 105 25.96 1.74 4.27
CA ARG A 105 26.96 0.70 4.58
C ARG A 105 28.20 0.78 3.69
N TRP A 106 28.03 1.20 2.44
CA TRP A 106 29.17 1.39 1.53
C TRP A 106 30.05 2.57 1.95
N ASN A 107 29.46 3.59 2.59
CA ASN A 107 30.14 4.80 3.06
C ASN A 107 30.61 4.72 4.52
N ASP A 108 30.61 3.54 5.14
CA ASP A 108 30.93 3.33 6.57
C ASP A 108 30.02 4.10 7.58
N GLU A 109 28.85 4.58 7.13
CA GLU A 109 27.83 5.27 7.95
C GLU A 109 26.78 4.28 8.51
N ALA A 110 27.22 3.11 8.95
CA ALA A 110 26.34 2.01 9.35
C ALA A 110 25.43 2.33 10.57
N GLU A 111 25.77 3.36 11.34
CA GLU A 111 24.96 3.81 12.48
C GLU A 111 23.66 4.52 12.07
N GLU A 112 23.61 5.05 10.85
CA GLU A 112 22.45 5.77 10.30
C GLU A 112 21.54 4.91 9.43
N CYS A 113 21.79 3.59 9.35
CA CYS A 113 20.93 2.66 8.64
C CYS A 113 19.56 2.54 9.31
N PHE A 114 18.51 2.44 8.49
CA PHE A 114 17.15 2.20 8.95
C PHE A 114 17.02 0.79 9.56
N LEU A 115 17.64 -0.22 8.94
CA LEU A 115 17.72 -1.59 9.47
C LEU A 115 19.03 -1.79 10.25
N ARG A 116 19.22 -1.01 11.30
CA ARG A 116 20.43 -1.07 12.15
C ARG A 116 20.55 -2.38 12.90
N ARG A 117 19.45 -2.89 13.46
CA ARG A 117 19.42 -4.19 14.17
C ARG A 117 18.69 -5.24 13.34
N GLY A 118 19.18 -6.48 13.39
CA GLY A 118 18.51 -7.61 12.74
C GLY A 118 17.07 -7.81 13.21
N GLN A 119 16.76 -7.48 14.47
CA GLN A 119 15.40 -7.52 15.02
C GLN A 119 14.46 -6.53 14.30
N ASP A 120 14.93 -5.32 13.99
CA ASP A 120 14.14 -4.32 13.29
C ASP A 120 13.80 -4.81 11.88
N GLY A 121 14.76 -5.44 11.20
CA GLY A 121 14.56 -6.09 9.91
C GLY A 121 13.50 -7.20 9.92
N VAL A 122 13.51 -8.06 10.94
CA VAL A 122 12.51 -9.13 11.06
C VAL A 122 11.10 -8.56 11.26
N VAL A 123 10.95 -7.56 12.14
CA VAL A 123 9.66 -6.89 12.36
C VAL A 123 9.17 -6.22 11.07
N TRP A 124 10.08 -5.55 10.36
CA TRP A 124 9.75 -4.87 9.11
C TRP A 124 9.29 -5.85 8.03
N ILE A 125 9.99 -6.97 7.86
CA ILE A 125 9.61 -8.04 6.94
C ILE A 125 8.25 -8.65 7.32
N ALA A 126 7.99 -8.87 8.61
CA ALA A 126 6.71 -9.41 9.07
C ALA A 126 5.54 -8.46 8.74
N LEU A 127 5.73 -7.15 8.91
CA LEU A 127 4.73 -6.15 8.55
C LEU A 127 4.49 -6.09 7.04
N LEU A 128 5.55 -6.13 6.23
CA LEU A 128 5.43 -6.20 4.77
C LEU A 128 4.68 -7.45 4.32
N ALA A 129 5.04 -8.61 4.87
CA ALA A 129 4.40 -9.87 4.55
C ALA A 129 2.91 -9.83 4.88
N TYR A 130 2.54 -9.34 6.07
CA TYR A 130 1.14 -9.14 6.46
C TYR A 130 0.39 -8.22 5.49
N PHE A 131 1.01 -7.11 5.09
CA PHE A 131 0.40 -6.14 4.19
C PHE A 131 0.16 -6.72 2.79
N TYR A 132 1.20 -7.28 2.16
CA TYR A 132 1.09 -7.88 0.83
C TYR A 132 0.16 -9.10 0.81
N TYR A 133 0.17 -9.90 1.87
CA TYR A 133 -0.75 -11.02 2.01
C TYR A 133 -2.21 -10.56 2.07
N THR A 134 -2.49 -9.49 2.83
CA THR A 134 -3.84 -8.89 2.90
C THR A 134 -4.28 -8.36 1.54
N LEU A 135 -3.40 -7.63 0.82
CA LEU A 135 -3.70 -7.16 -0.54
C LEU A 135 -3.94 -8.32 -1.51
N TYR A 136 -3.15 -9.39 -1.41
CA TYR A 136 -3.30 -10.57 -2.24
C TYR A 136 -4.68 -11.23 -2.04
N ILE A 137 -5.10 -11.43 -0.79
CA ILE A 137 -6.41 -12.00 -0.49
C ILE A 137 -7.54 -11.08 -0.98
N LEU A 138 -7.43 -9.77 -0.78
CA LEU A 138 -8.40 -8.79 -1.28
C LEU A 138 -8.54 -8.86 -2.80
N LYS A 139 -7.42 -8.96 -3.52
CA LYS A 139 -7.41 -9.13 -4.98
C LYS A 139 -8.17 -10.39 -5.40
N GLN A 140 -7.88 -11.53 -4.78
CA GLN A 140 -8.58 -12.79 -5.08
C GLN A 140 -10.08 -12.70 -4.79
N LEU A 141 -10.44 -12.05 -3.69
CA LEU A 141 -11.83 -11.84 -3.28
C LEU A 141 -12.60 -11.02 -4.32
N PHE A 142 -12.04 -9.88 -4.75
CA PHE A 142 -12.66 -8.99 -5.73
C PHE A 142 -12.79 -9.63 -7.10
N ARG A 143 -11.75 -10.33 -7.56
CA ARG A 143 -11.78 -11.09 -8.82
C ARG A 143 -12.86 -12.17 -8.82
N THR A 144 -13.04 -12.87 -7.70
CA THR A 144 -14.06 -13.92 -7.56
C THR A 144 -15.48 -13.35 -7.66
N LYS A 145 -15.71 -12.15 -7.10
CA LYS A 145 -17.02 -11.51 -7.13
C LYS A 145 -17.35 -10.95 -8.52
N ASN A 146 -16.39 -10.34 -9.21
CA ASN A 146 -16.55 -9.93 -10.62
C ASN A 146 -16.91 -11.13 -11.51
N ARG A 147 -16.23 -12.28 -11.35
CA ARG A 147 -16.55 -13.49 -12.11
C ARG A 147 -17.96 -14.03 -11.84
N LYS A 148 -18.45 -13.93 -10.60
CA LYS A 148 -19.83 -14.34 -10.27
C LYS A 148 -20.87 -13.38 -10.85
N SER A 149 -20.57 -12.09 -10.90
CA SER A 149 -21.44 -11.08 -11.50
C SER A 149 -21.50 -11.16 -13.03
N SER A 150 -20.45 -11.70 -13.67
CA SER A 150 -20.37 -11.81 -15.13
C SER A 150 -21.01 -13.08 -15.71
N VAL A 151 -21.47 -14.03 -14.88
CA VAL A 151 -22.19 -15.22 -15.36
C VAL A 151 -23.68 -14.87 -15.48
N PRO A 152 -24.27 -14.90 -16.69
CA PRO A 152 -25.70 -14.64 -16.86
C PRO A 152 -26.54 -15.74 -16.18
N PRO A 153 -27.67 -15.41 -15.54
CA PRO A 153 -28.49 -16.33 -14.74
C PRO A 153 -29.31 -17.35 -15.56
N GLY A 154 -28.76 -17.91 -16.65
CA GLY A 154 -29.47 -18.81 -17.57
C GLY A 154 -28.69 -20.00 -18.12
N ALA A 155 -27.42 -20.20 -17.73
CA ALA A 155 -26.58 -21.27 -18.30
C ALA A 155 -26.72 -22.62 -17.57
N THR A 156 -27.88 -22.93 -17.00
CA THR A 156 -28.16 -24.23 -16.40
C THR A 156 -29.54 -24.73 -16.81
N GLY A 157 -29.56 -25.60 -17.83
CA GLY A 157 -30.53 -26.68 -17.95
C GLY A 157 -31.63 -26.52 -19.01
N TYR A 158 -31.44 -27.14 -20.17
CA TYR A 158 -32.50 -27.89 -20.85
C TYR A 158 -31.89 -29.14 -21.51
N PRO A 159 -32.38 -30.36 -21.23
CA PRO A 159 -32.03 -31.51 -22.05
C PRO A 159 -32.83 -31.43 -23.36
N LEU A 160 -32.13 -31.44 -24.49
CA LEU A 160 -32.75 -31.65 -25.80
C LEU A 160 -33.31 -33.08 -25.83
N VAL A 161 -34.62 -33.20 -25.65
CA VAL A 161 -35.37 -34.42 -25.95
C VAL A 161 -35.31 -34.61 -27.46
N SER A 162 -34.60 -35.63 -27.94
CA SER A 162 -34.74 -36.10 -29.31
C SER A 162 -36.02 -36.92 -29.41
N VAL A 163 -37.01 -36.39 -30.13
CA VAL A 163 -38.15 -37.20 -30.56
C VAL A 163 -37.72 -38.01 -31.78
N GLN A 164 -38.00 -39.30 -31.69
CA GLN A 164 -37.74 -40.37 -32.65
C GLN A 164 -38.42 -40.14 -34.00
#